data_AF-A0A258B1G9-F1
#
_entry.id   AF-A0A258B1G9-F1
#
_cell.length_a   1.000
_cell.length_b   1.000
_cell.length_c   1.000
_cell.angle_alpha   90.00
_cell.angle_beta   90.00
_cell.angle_gamma   90.00
#
_symmetry.space_group_name_H-M   'P 1'
#
loop_
_entity.id
_entity.type
_entity.pdbx_description
1 polymer ?
#
loop_
_entity_poly.entity_id
_entity_poly.type
_entity_poly.pdbx_seq_one_letter_code
_entity_poly.pdbx_strand_id
1 'polypeptide(L)'
;MFKTGQQVVCIDDQFDPWVFDLYKSLPKKDSIYTVRALRAGRSNPQFVVNDDAEIKLAGAEFDLLLLLKELHNPDDPHSSVKQELGFRSERFAPLLEATEEEEDAELIGVGHGEKTWEPEPAWSK
;
A
#
# COMPACT_ATOMS: atom_id res chain seq x y z
N MET A 1 -6.32 12.60 -1.03
CA MET A 1 -5.03 13.23 -0.66
C MET A 1 -4.55 12.59 0.63
N PHE A 2 -3.28 12.15 0.69
CA PHE A 2 -2.72 11.51 1.88
C PHE A 2 -2.53 12.51 3.03
N LYS A 3 -2.56 12.02 4.27
CA LYS A 3 -2.31 12.80 5.49
C LYS A 3 -1.30 12.09 6.39
N THR A 4 -0.50 12.86 7.13
CA THR A 4 0.34 12.30 8.19
C THR A 4 -0.53 11.61 9.24
N GLY A 5 -0.12 10.42 9.68
CA GLY A 5 -0.85 9.56 10.62
C GLY A 5 -1.85 8.61 9.96
N GLN A 6 -2.18 8.80 8.68
CA GLN A 6 -3.11 7.96 7.96
C GLN A 6 -2.56 6.56 7.72
N GLN A 7 -3.42 5.54 7.85
CA GLN A 7 -3.10 4.18 7.42
C GLN A 7 -3.33 3.99 5.92
N VAL A 8 -2.39 3.30 5.29
CA VAL A 8 -2.38 3.03 3.86
C VAL A 8 -1.99 1.58 3.60
N VAL A 9 -2.54 0.97 2.56
CA VAL A 9 -2.16 -0.38 2.11
C VAL A 9 -1.27 -0.25 0.88
N CYS A 10 -0.20 -1.03 0.82
CA CYS A 10 0.62 -1.11 -0.39
C CYS A 10 -0.12 -1.95 -1.45
N ILE A 11 -0.42 -1.35 -2.60
CA ILE A 11 -1.11 -2.00 -3.71
C ILE A 11 -0.15 -2.42 -4.83
N ASP A 12 1.05 -1.84 -4.87
CA ASP A 12 2.10 -2.13 -5.85
C ASP A 12 3.49 -2.18 -5.19
N ASP A 13 4.02 -3.40 -5.05
CA ASP A 13 5.34 -3.71 -4.54
C ASP A 13 6.37 -4.05 -5.63
N GLN A 14 6.10 -3.70 -6.89
CA GLN A 14 7.01 -3.97 -8.00
C GLN A 14 8.06 -2.86 -8.10
N PHE A 15 9.32 -3.22 -7.86
CA PHE A 15 10.46 -2.31 -7.90
C PHE A 15 11.46 -2.73 -8.97
N ASP A 16 12.08 -1.74 -9.61
CA ASP A 16 13.21 -2.00 -10.51
C ASP A 16 14.39 -2.61 -9.72
N PRO A 17 15.21 -3.48 -10.34
CA PRO A 17 16.31 -4.15 -9.65
C PRO A 17 17.28 -3.22 -8.90
N TRP A 18 17.57 -2.03 -9.45
CA TRP A 18 18.49 -1.06 -8.86
C TRP A 18 17.99 -0.49 -7.52
N VAL A 19 16.68 -0.54 -7.25
CA VAL A 19 16.09 -0.05 -6.01
C VAL A 19 16.59 -0.85 -4.80
N PHE A 20 16.82 -2.16 -4.99
CA PHE A 20 17.24 -3.06 -3.91
C PHE A 20 18.66 -2.78 -3.39
N ASP A 21 19.51 -2.14 -4.19
CA ASP A 21 20.86 -1.71 -3.77
C ASP A 21 20.81 -0.45 -2.91
N LEU A 22 19.73 0.32 -3.03
CA LEU A 22 19.60 1.65 -2.44
C LEU A 22 18.72 1.66 -1.17
N TYR A 23 17.67 0.84 -1.15
CA TYR A 23 16.70 0.82 -0.06
C TYR A 23 17.05 -0.24 0.98
N LYS A 24 16.95 0.14 2.26
CA LYS A 24 17.11 -0.81 3.38
C LYS A 24 15.86 -1.68 3.56
N SER A 25 14.69 -1.11 3.28
CA SER A 25 13.40 -1.75 3.49
C SER A 25 12.40 -1.29 2.43
N LEU A 26 11.61 -2.25 1.92
CA LEU A 26 10.61 -2.02 0.89
C LEU A 26 9.22 -2.44 1.39
N PRO A 27 8.15 -1.73 1.00
CA PRO A 27 6.79 -2.13 1.31
C PRO A 27 6.44 -3.43 0.59
N LYS A 28 5.57 -4.22 1.20
CA LYS A 28 5.05 -5.46 0.64
C LYS A 28 3.60 -5.27 0.27
N LYS A 29 3.19 -5.84 -0.86
CA LYS A 29 1.79 -5.79 -1.30
C LYS A 29 0.86 -6.34 -0.21
N ASP A 30 -0.32 -5.73 -0.09
CA ASP A 30 -1.37 -6.04 0.87
C ASP A 30 -0.98 -5.85 2.35
N SER A 31 0.18 -5.23 2.63
CA SER A 31 0.57 -4.83 3.98
C SER A 31 0.16 -3.40 4.28
N ILE A 32 -0.24 -3.16 5.53
CA ILE A 32 -0.69 -1.86 6.03
C ILE A 32 0.50 -1.11 6.65
N TYR A 33 0.59 0.18 6.34
CA TYR A 33 1.61 1.11 6.81
C TYR A 33 0.98 2.41 7.29
N THR A 34 1.72 3.19 8.07
CA THR A 34 1.28 4.49 8.57
C THR A 34 2.11 5.60 7.94
N VAL A 35 1.46 6.61 7.35
CA VAL A 35 2.16 7.76 6.78
C VAL A 35 2.84 8.56 7.89
N ARG A 36 4.17 8.58 7.91
CA ARG A 36 5.00 9.39 8.82
C ARG A 36 5.11 10.83 8.35
N ALA A 37 5.33 11.04 7.06
CA ALA A 37 5.48 12.35 6.47
C ALA A 37 5.25 12.34 4.95
N LEU A 38 4.90 13.51 4.42
CA LEU A 38 4.72 13.79 3.00
C LEU A 38 5.83 14.74 2.54
N ARG A 39 6.45 14.46 1.39
CA ARG A 39 7.51 15.29 0.78
C ARG A 39 7.35 15.32 -0.74
N ALA A 40 8.12 16.19 -1.41
CA ALA A 40 8.33 16.07 -2.84
C ALA A 40 9.47 15.07 -3.09
N GLY A 41 9.20 14.04 -3.88
CA GLY A 41 10.16 13.00 -4.25
C GLY A 41 10.64 13.16 -5.68
N ARG A 42 11.80 12.58 -5.99
CA ARG A 42 12.24 12.40 -7.37
C ARG A 42 11.82 11.01 -7.83
N SER A 43 11.24 10.91 -9.01
CA SER A 43 10.81 9.67 -9.64
C SER A 43 11.38 9.54 -11.05
N ASN A 44 11.37 8.31 -11.58
CA ASN A 44 11.83 7.98 -12.93
C ASN A 44 13.19 8.64 -13.29
N PRO A 45 14.23 8.47 -12.44
CA PRO A 45 15.50 9.16 -12.61
C PRO A 45 16.17 8.78 -13.94
N GLN A 46 16.58 9.81 -14.68
CA GLN A 46 17.34 9.68 -15.92
C GLN A 46 18.82 9.86 -15.61
N PHE A 47 19.60 8.80 -15.79
CA PHE A 47 21.03 8.81 -15.56
C PHE A 47 21.79 8.90 -16.88
N VAL A 48 22.87 9.69 -16.89
CA VAL A 48 23.82 9.78 -17.99
C VAL A 48 25.20 9.40 -17.50
N VAL A 49 25.98 8.76 -18.37
CA VAL A 49 27.39 8.44 -18.12
C VAL A 49 28.22 9.48 -18.87
N ASN A 50 29.09 10.20 -18.16
CA ASN A 50 30.04 11.13 -18.78
C ASN A 50 31.28 10.39 -19.29
N ASP A 51 32.16 11.11 -19.99
CA ASP A 51 33.40 10.56 -20.56
C ASP A 51 34.35 9.96 -19.50
N ASP A 52 34.20 10.37 -18.23
CA ASP A 52 34.95 9.85 -17.07
C ASP A 52 34.32 8.60 -16.44
N ALA A 53 33.30 8.01 -17.08
CA ALA A 53 32.52 6.86 -16.58
C ALA A 53 31.79 7.10 -15.24
N GLU A 54 31.54 8.36 -14.88
CA GLU A 54 30.71 8.72 -13.73
C GLU A 54 29.22 8.73 -14.12
N ILE A 55 28.39 8.11 -13.28
CA ILE A 55 26.93 8.16 -13.41
C ILE A 55 26.41 9.45 -12.77
N LYS A 56 25.81 10.33 -13.58
CA LYS A 56 25.17 11.57 -13.12
C LYS A 56 23.68 11.56 -13.39
N LEU A 57 22.91 12.10 -12.45
CA LEU A 57 21.49 12.32 -12.64
C LEU A 57 21.29 13.52 -13.59
N ALA A 58 20.73 13.27 -14.77
CA ALA A 58 20.43 14.30 -15.78
C ALA A 58 19.01 14.88 -15.62
N GLY A 59 18.08 14.09 -15.08
CA GLY A 59 16.70 14.52 -14.90
C GLY A 59 15.92 13.57 -14.00
N ALA A 60 14.79 14.05 -13.47
CA ALA A 60 13.83 13.24 -12.74
C ALA A 60 12.46 13.93 -12.81
N GLU A 61 11.41 13.13 -12.69
CA GLU A 61 10.06 13.62 -12.43
C GLU A 61 9.89 13.89 -10.93
N PHE A 62 8.83 14.62 -10.57
CA PHE A 62 8.54 14.97 -9.18
C PHE A 62 7.15 14.51 -8.78
N ASP A 63 7.10 13.62 -7.79
CA ASP A 63 5.87 13.03 -7.27
C ASP A 63 5.72 13.26 -5.77
N LEU A 64 4.52 12.99 -5.25
CA LEU A 64 4.28 12.92 -3.82
C LEU A 64 5.01 11.71 -3.22
N LEU A 65 5.98 12.01 -2.36
CA LEU A 65 6.76 11.03 -1.61
C LEU A 65 6.12 10.77 -0.25
N LEU A 66 5.88 9.49 0.05
CA LEU A 66 5.45 9.02 1.36
C LEU A 66 6.65 8.46 2.12
N LEU A 67 6.84 8.96 3.35
CA LEU A 67 7.66 8.31 4.35
C LEU A 67 6.73 7.53 5.29
N LEU A 68 7.08 6.29 5.61
CA LEU A 68 6.24 5.39 6.41
C LEU A 68 6.83 5.20 7.80
N LYS A 69 5.98 5.00 8.82
CA LYS A 69 6.45 4.87 10.21
C LYS A 69 7.21 3.56 10.43
N GLU A 70 6.84 2.51 9.72
CA GLU A 70 7.37 1.16 9.86
C GLU A 70 8.66 0.96 9.06
N LEU A 71 8.87 1.78 8.01
CA LEU A 71 10.01 1.65 7.09
C LEU A 71 10.91 2.88 7.19
N HIS A 72 12.19 2.64 7.46
CA HIS A 72 13.22 3.67 7.60
C HIS A 72 14.39 3.35 6.68
N ASN A 73 14.62 4.24 5.72
CA ASN A 73 15.64 4.08 4.69
C ASN A 73 16.76 5.12 4.87
N PRO A 74 17.92 4.92 4.23
CA PRO A 74 18.96 5.95 4.21
C PRO A 74 18.52 7.17 3.39
N ASP A 75 19.29 8.25 3.51
CA ASP A 75 19.18 9.39 2.61
C ASP A 75 19.63 9.02 1.20
N ASP A 76 19.03 9.66 0.21
CA ASP A 76 19.35 9.50 -1.20
C ASP A 76 20.81 9.95 -1.48
N PRO A 77 21.72 9.03 -1.85
CA PRO A 77 23.12 9.35 -2.07
C PRO A 77 23.37 10.18 -3.33
N HIS A 78 22.38 10.26 -4.23
CA HIS A 78 22.43 11.05 -5.46
C HIS A 78 21.67 12.37 -5.31
N SER A 79 21.33 12.78 -4.09
CA SER A 79 20.68 14.05 -3.78
C SER A 79 21.59 14.93 -2.93
N SER A 80 21.76 16.19 -3.32
CA SER A 80 22.43 17.19 -2.47
C SER A 80 21.59 17.59 -1.25
N VAL A 81 20.28 17.33 -1.27
CA VAL A 81 19.32 17.79 -0.25
C VAL A 81 19.26 16.85 0.97
N LYS A 82 20.00 15.73 0.97
CA LYS A 82 20.00 14.72 2.06
C LYS A 82 18.58 14.37 2.52
N GLN A 83 17.78 13.90 1.56
CA GLN A 83 16.40 13.49 1.81
C GLN A 83 16.31 11.98 1.89
N GLU A 84 15.60 11.47 2.89
CA GLU A 84 15.31 10.04 3.03
C GLU A 84 14.59 9.48 1.79
N LEU A 85 14.99 8.28 1.39
CA LEU A 85 14.35 7.50 0.34
C LEU A 85 12.97 7.02 0.78
N GLY A 86 11.95 7.74 0.31
CA GLY A 86 10.54 7.38 0.49
C GLY A 86 9.96 6.67 -0.72
N PHE A 87 8.64 6.57 -0.75
CA PHE A 87 7.92 5.81 -1.78
C PHE A 87 6.93 6.69 -2.53
N ARG A 88 6.73 6.44 -3.83
CA ARG A 88 5.70 7.11 -4.61
C ARG A 88 4.32 6.82 -4.02
N SER A 89 3.50 7.86 -3.87
CA SER A 89 2.17 7.70 -3.28
C SER A 89 1.24 6.78 -4.06
N GLU A 90 1.43 6.65 -5.37
CA GLU A 90 0.62 5.79 -6.25
C GLU A 90 0.75 4.29 -5.92
N ARG A 91 1.80 3.90 -5.18
CA ARG A 91 1.98 2.51 -4.71
C ARG A 91 1.08 2.16 -3.52
N PHE A 92 0.31 3.13 -3.04
CA PHE A 92 -0.50 2.99 -1.84
C PHE A 92 -1.94 3.42 -2.09
N ALA A 93 -2.86 2.73 -1.41
CA ALA A 93 -4.25 3.16 -1.28
C ALA A 93 -4.55 3.55 0.17
N PRO A 94 -5.27 4.66 0.41
CA PRO A 94 -5.87 4.97 1.71
C PRO A 94 -6.68 3.79 2.26
N LEU A 95 -6.49 3.42 3.53
CA LEU A 95 -7.53 2.67 4.23
C LEU A 95 -8.66 3.64 4.54
N LEU A 96 -9.89 3.25 4.21
CA LEU A 96 -11.06 3.92 4.74
C LEU A 96 -11.11 3.61 6.24
N GLU A 97 -11.22 4.65 7.05
CA GLU A 97 -11.62 4.46 8.44
C GLU A 97 -13.05 3.92 8.38
N ALA A 98 -13.29 2.75 8.95
CA ALA A 98 -14.66 2.28 9.18
C ALA A 98 -15.30 3.28 10.13
N THR A 99 -15.99 4.28 9.59
CA THR A 99 -17.00 5.01 10.35
C THR A 99 -18.01 3.97 10.82
N GLU A 100 -18.48 4.06 12.06
CA GLU A 100 -19.34 3.08 12.76
C GLU A 100 -20.69 2.76 12.06
N GLU A 101 -20.88 3.12 10.78
CA GLU A 101 -22.08 2.93 9.98
C GLU A 101 -22.06 1.66 9.08
N GLU A 102 -20.98 0.86 9.07
CA GLU A 102 -20.87 -0.38 8.27
C GLU A 102 -21.03 -1.69 9.07
N GLU A 103 -21.72 -1.69 10.22
CA GLU A 103 -22.04 -2.92 10.97
C GLU A 103 -23.42 -3.54 10.66
N ASP A 104 -24.22 -2.96 9.77
CA ASP A 104 -25.55 -3.50 9.40
C ASP A 104 -25.53 -4.49 8.22
N ALA A 105 -24.43 -5.23 8.04
CA ALA A 105 -24.42 -6.41 7.16
C ALA A 105 -25.07 -7.59 7.89
N GLU A 106 -26.40 -7.59 7.86
CA GLU A 106 -27.35 -8.64 8.25
C GLU A 106 -26.75 -10.07 8.22
N LEU A 107 -26.43 -10.58 9.42
CA LEU A 107 -26.13 -11.99 9.67
C LEU A 107 -27.40 -12.82 9.44
N ILE A 108 -27.66 -13.28 8.20
CA ILE A 108 -28.70 -14.28 7.93
C ILE A 108 -28.31 -15.58 8.64
N GLY A 109 -29.09 -15.90 9.66
CA GLY A 109 -28.84 -16.94 10.65
C GLY A 109 -28.69 -18.36 10.10
N VAL A 110 -27.81 -19.07 10.80
CA VAL A 110 -27.53 -20.50 10.83
C VAL A 110 -28.80 -21.37 10.71
N GLY A 111 -28.74 -22.34 9.79
CA GLY A 111 -29.75 -23.40 9.68
C GLY A 111 -29.69 -24.40 10.85
N HIS A 112 -30.83 -24.61 11.50
CA HIS A 112 -31.18 -25.91 12.08
C HIS A 112 -32.70 -26.00 12.24
N GLY A 113 -33.29 -27.01 11.61
CA GLY A 113 -34.73 -27.23 11.61
C GLY A 113 -35.07 -28.42 10.72
N GLU A 114 -34.57 -29.61 11.09
CA GLU A 114 -35.13 -30.87 10.62
C GLU A 114 -36.64 -30.86 10.91
N LYS A 115 -37.45 -30.89 9.85
CA LYS A 115 -38.85 -31.29 9.96
C LYS A 115 -38.97 -32.66 9.33
N THR A 116 -38.90 -33.69 10.16
CA THR A 116 -39.40 -35.03 9.87
C THR A 116 -40.88 -34.92 9.53
N TRP A 117 -41.22 -35.04 8.26
CA TRP A 117 -42.59 -35.13 7.78
C TRP A 117 -43.03 -36.59 7.87
N GLU A 118 -44.02 -36.89 8.70
CA GLU A 118 -44.78 -38.15 8.65
C GLU A 118 -46.12 -37.87 7.94
N PRO A 119 -46.48 -38.62 6.88
CA PRO A 119 -47.77 -38.44 6.22
C PRO A 119 -48.91 -39.06 7.05
N GLU A 120 -49.99 -38.29 7.24
CA GLU A 120 -51.20 -38.75 7.93
C GLU A 120 -51.93 -39.88 7.18
N PRO A 121 -52.60 -40.81 7.90
CA PRO A 121 -53.22 -41.97 7.28
C PRO A 121 -54.48 -41.60 6.49
N ALA A 122 -54.56 -42.13 5.26
CA ALA A 122 -55.72 -42.03 4.40
C ALA A 122 -56.89 -42.85 4.97
N TRP A 123 -57.89 -42.20 5.55
CA TRP A 123 -59.17 -42.86 5.78
C TRP A 123 -60.06 -42.74 4.54
N SER A 124 -60.35 -43.91 3.97
CA SER A 124 -61.31 -44.13 2.89
C SER A 124 -62.72 -44.30 3.44
N LYS A 125 -63.67 -43.64 2.75
CA LYS A 125 -65.13 -43.87 2.66
C LYS A 125 -65.97 -43.89 3.93
#